data_AF-A0A2V6WHJ1-F1
#
_entry.id   AF-A0A2V6WHJ1-F1
#
_cell.length_a   1.000
_cell.length_b   1.000
_cell.length_c   1.000
_cell.angle_alpha   90.00
_cell.angle_beta   90.00
_cell.angle_gamma   90.00
#
_symmetry.space_group_name_H-M   'P 1'
#
loop_
_entity.id
_entity.type
_entity.pdbx_description
1 polymer ?
#
loop_
_entity_poly.entity_id
_entity_poly.type
_entity_poly.pdbx_seq_one_letter_code
_entity_poly.pdbx_strand_id
1 'polypeptide(L)'
;AAGTKILTVAGGLGINPSDSLYLSSGSTSETQTVKTIVGPTITLNGTGLANAYPAGAVVGRPLPVTYSWAGNTLSKDPGDGTGPQTLATGVQVQQFSYFDTTDTAILTSNLSANLANIRRVAITMTAQSTAPNPCNARSFTVTTYVRPRNLP
;
A
#
# COMPACT_ATOMS: atom_id res chain seq x y z
N ALA A 1 -16.55 16.72 14.05
CA ALA A 1 -15.76 17.36 15.13
C ALA A 1 -14.84 16.32 15.76
N ALA A 2 -13.87 16.73 16.58
CA ALA A 2 -13.15 15.75 17.41
C ALA A 2 -14.15 15.02 18.33
N GLY A 3 -13.92 13.74 18.57
CA GLY A 3 -14.81 12.83 19.30
C GLY A 3 -16.03 12.34 18.50
N THR A 4 -16.22 12.77 17.25
CA THR A 4 -17.32 12.28 16.42
C THR A 4 -17.14 10.78 16.13
N LYS A 5 -18.19 9.99 16.35
CA LYS A 5 -18.21 8.54 16.04
C LYS A 5 -19.07 8.16 14.85
N ILE A 6 -19.87 9.10 14.34
CA ILE A 6 -20.82 8.86 13.27
C ILE A 6 -20.38 9.73 12.09
N LEU A 7 -20.07 9.09 10.98
CA LEU A 7 -19.72 9.74 9.72
C LEU A 7 -20.81 9.47 8.70
N THR A 8 -21.20 10.50 7.96
CA THR A 8 -22.00 10.33 6.75
C THR A 8 -21.07 10.49 5.56
N VAL A 9 -20.94 9.45 4.74
CA VAL A 9 -20.12 9.43 3.53
C VAL A 9 -21.00 9.44 2.28
N ALA A 10 -20.40 9.74 1.12
CA ALA A 10 -21.14 9.78 -0.15
C ALA A 10 -21.79 8.42 -0.53
N GLY A 11 -21.21 7.31 -0.07
CA GLY A 11 -21.78 5.97 -0.22
C GLY A 11 -21.07 4.96 0.68
N GLY A 12 -21.83 4.03 1.26
CA GLY A 12 -21.31 3.00 2.17
C GLY A 12 -21.05 1.64 1.51
N LEU A 13 -21.27 1.52 0.20
CA LEU A 13 -21.15 0.23 -0.49
C LEU A 13 -19.72 -0.31 -0.41
N GLY A 14 -19.62 -1.59 -0.08
CA GLY A 14 -18.35 -2.31 0.03
C GLY A 14 -17.58 -2.04 1.32
N ILE A 15 -18.00 -1.12 2.19
CA ILE A 15 -17.42 -0.93 3.53
C ILE A 15 -18.05 -1.95 4.47
N ASN A 16 -17.24 -2.67 5.24
CA ASN A 16 -17.70 -3.68 6.19
C ASN A 16 -17.30 -3.33 7.63
N PRO A 17 -18.03 -3.86 8.64
CA PRO A 17 -17.53 -3.86 10.01
C PRO A 17 -16.12 -4.43 10.09
N SER A 18 -15.27 -3.81 10.92
CA SER A 18 -13.84 -4.08 11.08
C SER A 18 -12.91 -3.58 9.97
N ASP A 19 -13.43 -2.98 8.89
CA ASP A 19 -12.58 -2.29 7.91
C ASP A 19 -11.82 -1.14 8.57
N SER A 20 -10.59 -0.89 8.11
CA SER A 20 -9.84 0.32 8.43
C SER A 20 -10.18 1.42 7.43
N LEU A 21 -10.66 2.55 7.93
CA LEU A 21 -10.91 3.77 7.16
C LEU A 21 -9.78 4.76 7.41
N TYR A 22 -9.30 5.37 6.34
CA TYR A 22 -8.37 6.46 6.36
C TYR A 22 -9.10 7.76 6.04
N LEU A 23 -9.09 8.69 6.98
CA LEU A 23 -9.63 10.03 6.82
C LEU A 23 -8.49 11.00 6.54
N SER A 24 -8.65 11.86 5.54
CA SER A 24 -7.65 12.88 5.22
C SER A 24 -8.28 14.22 4.82
N SER A 25 -7.66 15.30 5.29
CA SER A 25 -7.96 16.68 4.89
C SER A 25 -6.68 17.51 5.02
N GLY A 26 -6.11 17.93 3.89
CA GLY A 26 -4.82 18.63 3.88
C GLY A 26 -3.71 17.79 4.51
N SER A 27 -3.05 18.33 5.54
CA SER A 27 -1.99 17.68 6.32
C SER A 27 -2.50 16.83 7.49
N THR A 28 -3.81 16.80 7.73
CA THR A 28 -4.42 16.05 8.83
C THR A 28 -4.93 14.71 8.32
N SER A 29 -4.45 13.61 8.93
CA SER A 29 -4.94 12.28 8.60
C SER A 29 -5.00 11.36 9.81
N GLU A 30 -5.95 10.44 9.83
CA GLU A 30 -6.05 9.42 10.86
C GLU A 30 -6.73 8.15 10.32
N THR A 31 -6.48 7.03 11.01
CA THR A 31 -7.09 5.74 10.68
C THR A 31 -8.07 5.35 11.77
N GLN A 32 -9.25 4.87 11.37
CA GLN A 32 -10.32 4.45 12.27
C GLN A 32 -10.91 3.13 11.83
N THR A 33 -11.33 2.31 12.79
CA THR A 33 -11.98 1.02 12.47
C THR A 33 -13.50 1.18 12.44
N VAL A 34 -14.14 0.60 11.42
CA VAL A 34 -15.61 0.59 11.30
C VAL A 34 -16.22 -0.33 12.35
N LYS A 35 -17.22 0.18 13.07
CA LYS A 35 -18.09 -0.62 13.95
C LYS A 35 -19.30 -1.16 13.21
N THR A 36 -20.06 -0.26 12.59
CA THR A 36 -21.25 -0.60 11.80
C THR A 36 -21.37 0.33 10.60
N ILE A 37 -22.06 -0.15 9.56
CA ILE A 37 -22.45 0.61 8.38
C ILE A 37 -23.96 0.41 8.18
N VAL A 38 -24.70 1.50 7.99
CA VAL A 38 -26.12 1.48 7.62
C VAL A 38 -26.34 2.54 6.55
N GLY A 39 -26.55 2.10 5.30
CA GLY A 39 -26.61 3.01 4.15
C GLY A 39 -25.33 3.84 4.02
N PRO A 40 -25.39 5.18 3.97
CA PRO A 40 -24.21 6.06 3.92
C PRO A 40 -23.61 6.37 5.30
N THR A 41 -24.16 5.83 6.38
CA THR A 41 -23.77 6.18 7.75
C THR A 41 -22.85 5.13 8.33
N ILE A 42 -21.63 5.56 8.67
CA ILE A 42 -20.59 4.74 9.30
C ILE A 42 -20.54 5.10 10.79
N THR A 43 -20.61 4.09 11.65
CA THR A 43 -20.25 4.24 13.06
C THR A 43 -18.84 3.70 13.27
N LEU A 44 -17.97 4.47 13.91
CA LEU A 44 -16.60 4.11 14.22
C LEU A 44 -16.51 3.37 15.57
N ASN A 45 -15.51 2.51 15.71
CA ASN A 45 -15.11 1.93 16.99
C ASN A 45 -14.35 2.96 17.85
N GLY A 46 -14.16 2.65 19.14
CA GLY A 46 -13.33 3.45 20.04
C GLY A 46 -13.94 4.79 20.47
N THR A 47 -13.07 5.79 20.68
CA THR A 47 -13.44 7.14 21.17
C THR A 47 -13.93 8.07 20.06
N GLY A 48 -13.83 7.68 18.79
CA GLY A 48 -14.17 8.51 17.64
C GLY A 48 -12.96 9.22 17.04
N LEU A 49 -13.23 10.18 16.15
CA LEU A 49 -12.19 10.95 15.46
C LEU A 49 -11.33 11.74 16.47
N ALA A 50 -10.00 11.72 16.33
CA ALA A 50 -9.15 12.55 17.17
C ALA A 50 -9.17 14.01 16.68
N ASN A 51 -9.36 14.21 15.37
CA ASN A 51 -9.36 15.51 14.73
C ASN A 51 -10.75 15.90 14.21
N ALA A 52 -10.95 17.19 13.95
CA ALA A 52 -12.13 17.68 13.25
C ALA A 52 -11.91 17.65 11.73
N TYR A 53 -12.79 16.96 11.01
CA TYR A 53 -12.80 16.94 9.55
C TYR A 53 -14.01 17.73 9.04
N PRO A 54 -13.82 18.68 8.12
CA PRO A 54 -14.93 19.39 7.48
C PRO A 54 -15.69 18.46 6.51
N ALA A 55 -16.91 18.85 6.14
CA ALA A 55 -17.62 18.19 5.06
C ALA A 55 -16.80 18.25 3.75
N GLY A 56 -16.77 17.15 3.00
CA GLY A 56 -15.93 17.00 1.82
C GLY A 56 -14.52 16.47 2.11
N ALA A 57 -14.16 16.20 3.37
CA ALA A 57 -12.96 15.44 3.68
C ALA A 57 -12.99 14.05 3.02
N VAL A 58 -11.82 13.59 2.56
CA VAL A 58 -11.70 12.32 1.86
C VAL A 58 -11.71 11.20 2.88
N VAL A 59 -12.65 10.28 2.72
CA VAL A 59 -12.71 9.02 3.45
C VAL A 59 -12.43 7.91 2.45
N GLY A 60 -11.31 7.22 2.64
CA GLY A 60 -10.90 6.09 1.80
C GLY A 60 -10.69 4.84 2.64
N ARG A 61 -10.73 3.67 1.98
CA ARG A 61 -10.29 2.42 2.58
C ARG A 61 -8.91 2.07 2.01
N PRO A 62 -7.82 2.21 2.78
CA PRO A 62 -6.52 1.71 2.34
C PRO A 62 -6.63 0.20 2.17
N LEU A 63 -6.33 -0.29 0.97
CA LEU A 63 -6.23 -1.72 0.70
C LEU A 63 -4.75 -2.13 0.82
N PRO A 64 -4.43 -3.18 1.60
CA PRO A 64 -3.07 -3.70 1.62
C PRO A 64 -2.79 -4.35 0.26
N VAL A 65 -1.89 -3.75 -0.52
CA VAL A 65 -1.40 -4.35 -1.75
C VAL A 65 -0.16 -5.17 -1.43
N THR A 66 -0.21 -6.47 -1.67
CA THR A 66 0.91 -7.38 -1.39
C THR A 66 1.54 -7.84 -2.70
N TYR A 67 2.86 -7.73 -2.79
CA TYR A 67 3.63 -8.35 -3.87
C TYR A 67 4.37 -9.55 -3.31
N SER A 68 4.29 -10.70 -3.99
CA SER A 68 4.98 -11.92 -3.59
C SER A 68 5.74 -12.50 -4.76
N TRP A 69 6.96 -12.97 -4.49
CA TRP A 69 7.80 -13.65 -5.45
C TRP A 69 8.12 -15.05 -4.92
N ALA A 70 7.69 -16.07 -5.65
CA ALA A 70 7.90 -17.47 -5.32
C ALA A 70 8.30 -18.26 -6.56
N GLY A 71 9.39 -19.02 -6.45
CA GLY A 71 10.01 -19.66 -7.61
C GLY A 71 10.43 -18.61 -8.65
N ASN A 72 9.81 -18.65 -9.82
CA ASN A 72 10.04 -17.70 -10.91
C ASN A 72 8.83 -16.80 -11.21
N THR A 73 7.82 -16.79 -10.35
CA THR A 73 6.57 -16.05 -10.56
C THR A 73 6.46 -14.89 -9.58
N LEU A 74 6.22 -13.68 -10.11
CA LEU A 74 5.85 -12.50 -9.35
C LEU A 74 4.33 -12.32 -9.42
N SER A 75 3.70 -12.18 -8.26
CA SER A 75 2.26 -11.96 -8.12
C SER A 75 1.96 -10.69 -7.34
N LYS A 76 0.79 -10.12 -7.59
CA LYS A 76 0.22 -9.00 -6.84
C LYS A 76 -1.15 -9.40 -6.33
N ASP A 77 -1.35 -9.30 -5.03
CA ASP A 77 -2.66 -9.28 -4.41
C ASP A 77 -3.09 -7.82 -4.21
N PRO A 78 -4.13 -7.34 -4.90
CA PRO A 78 -4.62 -5.97 -4.74
C PRO A 78 -5.35 -5.72 -3.41
N GLY A 79 -5.58 -6.75 -2.59
CA GLY A 79 -6.25 -6.64 -1.29
C GLY A 79 -7.77 -6.46 -1.40
N ASP A 80 -8.36 -6.69 -2.58
CA ASP A 80 -9.79 -6.57 -2.85
C ASP A 80 -10.56 -7.91 -2.70
N GLY A 81 -9.88 -8.97 -2.25
CA GLY A 81 -10.44 -10.30 -2.06
C GLY A 81 -10.38 -11.20 -3.31
N THR A 82 -9.85 -10.71 -4.42
CA THR A 82 -9.59 -11.54 -5.63
C THR A 82 -8.37 -12.44 -5.50
N GLY A 83 -7.56 -12.24 -4.45
CA GLY A 83 -6.35 -13.01 -4.17
C GLY A 83 -5.19 -12.67 -5.11
N PRO A 84 -4.04 -13.38 -4.98
CA PRO A 84 -2.85 -13.10 -5.77
C PRO A 84 -3.06 -13.33 -7.27
N GLN A 85 -2.75 -12.31 -8.07
CA GLN A 85 -2.77 -12.35 -9.52
C GLN A 85 -1.34 -12.35 -10.08
N THR A 86 -1.05 -13.23 -11.03
CA THR A 86 0.28 -13.31 -11.68
C THR A 86 0.55 -12.04 -12.49
N LEU A 87 1.69 -11.39 -12.22
CA LEU A 87 2.17 -10.25 -12.98
C LEU A 87 3.23 -10.63 -14.02
N ALA A 88 4.17 -11.49 -13.63
CA ALA A 88 5.27 -11.92 -14.50
C ALA A 88 5.77 -13.31 -14.11
N THR A 89 6.28 -14.03 -15.10
CA THR A 89 7.00 -15.30 -14.94
C THR A 89 8.44 -15.15 -15.46
N GLY A 90 9.31 -16.10 -15.11
CA GLY A 90 10.73 -16.05 -15.48
C GLY A 90 11.55 -15.05 -14.64
N VAL A 91 10.99 -14.53 -13.54
CA VAL A 91 11.68 -13.62 -12.61
C VAL A 91 12.73 -14.40 -11.83
N GLN A 92 13.99 -13.98 -11.94
CA GLN A 92 15.15 -14.61 -11.30
C GLN A 92 15.58 -13.88 -10.03
N VAL A 93 15.36 -12.56 -10.01
CA VAL A 93 15.72 -11.70 -8.88
C VAL A 93 14.64 -10.63 -8.72
N GLN A 94 14.19 -10.42 -7.48
CA GLN A 94 13.48 -9.23 -7.07
C GLN A 94 14.15 -8.67 -5.81
N GLN A 95 14.56 -7.40 -5.86
CA GLN A 95 15.24 -6.73 -4.76
C GLN A 95 14.66 -5.35 -4.51
N PHE A 96 14.45 -5.04 -3.23
CA PHE A 96 14.10 -3.70 -2.76
C PHE A 96 15.30 -3.08 -2.07
N SER A 97 15.60 -1.82 -2.42
CA SER A 97 16.56 -0.98 -1.71
C SER A 97 15.87 0.31 -1.27
N TYR A 98 16.20 0.78 -0.09
CA TYR A 98 15.50 1.89 0.56
C TYR A 98 16.48 3.03 0.80
N PHE A 99 16.01 4.26 0.65
CA PHE A 99 16.84 5.45 0.77
C PHE A 99 16.13 6.52 1.59
N ASP A 100 16.89 7.29 2.35
CA ASP A 100 16.39 8.41 3.15
C ASP A 100 16.26 9.71 2.35
N THR A 101 15.98 10.82 3.04
CA THR A 101 15.80 12.16 2.45
C THR A 101 17.06 12.70 1.76
N THR A 102 18.23 12.21 2.13
CA THR A 102 19.53 12.59 1.54
C THR A 102 19.95 11.66 0.41
N ASP A 103 19.06 10.75 -0.02
CA ASP A 103 19.35 9.65 -0.94
C ASP A 103 20.43 8.66 -0.40
N THR A 104 20.63 8.61 0.91
CA THR A 104 21.53 7.63 1.55
C THR A 104 20.82 6.29 1.69
N ALA A 105 21.52 5.20 1.37
CA ALA A 105 20.96 3.85 1.46
C ALA A 105 20.71 3.43 2.91
N ILE A 106 19.48 3.01 3.19
CA ILE A 106 19.10 2.38 4.45
C ILE A 106 19.35 0.87 4.32
N LEU A 107 20.27 0.36 5.14
CA LEU A 107 20.59 -1.07 5.17
C LEU A 107 19.38 -1.89 5.64
N THR A 108 19.22 -3.07 5.05
CA THR A 108 18.12 -3.99 5.38
C THR A 108 18.07 -4.35 6.86
N SER A 109 19.24 -4.47 7.51
CA SER A 109 19.37 -4.73 8.95
C SER A 109 18.75 -3.65 9.83
N ASN A 110 18.62 -2.41 9.32
CA ASN A 110 18.17 -1.24 10.07
C ASN A 110 16.78 -0.76 9.62
N LEU A 111 16.08 -1.51 8.77
CA LEU A 111 14.82 -1.06 8.18
C LEU A 111 13.73 -0.77 9.20
N SER A 112 13.57 -1.64 10.20
CA SER A 112 12.54 -1.49 11.24
C SER A 112 12.66 -0.17 12.00
N ALA A 113 13.89 0.24 12.33
CA ALA A 113 14.16 1.51 13.01
C ALA A 113 14.03 2.74 12.09
N ASN A 114 14.08 2.56 10.77
CA ASN A 114 14.13 3.64 9.79
C ASN A 114 12.88 3.72 8.90
N LEU A 115 11.81 2.98 9.20
CA LEU A 115 10.57 2.98 8.39
C LEU A 115 10.04 4.40 8.13
N ALA A 116 10.06 5.25 9.16
CA ALA A 116 9.61 6.64 9.06
C ALA A 116 10.54 7.54 8.20
N ASN A 117 11.78 7.11 7.95
CA ASN A 117 12.80 7.87 7.25
C ASN A 117 12.90 7.52 5.76
N ILE A 118 12.25 6.44 5.31
CA ILE A 118 12.29 6.03 3.90
C ILE A 118 11.65 7.13 3.03
N ARG A 119 12.34 7.59 1.99
CA ARG A 119 11.87 8.60 1.02
C ARG A 119 11.96 8.14 -0.42
N ARG A 120 12.72 7.08 -0.70
CA ARG A 120 12.73 6.42 -2.02
C ARG A 120 12.92 4.92 -1.87
N VAL A 121 12.20 4.17 -2.69
CA VAL A 121 12.35 2.73 -2.86
C VAL A 121 12.85 2.49 -4.28
N ALA A 122 14.00 1.84 -4.42
CA ALA A 122 14.44 1.28 -5.68
C ALA A 122 13.99 -0.18 -5.75
N ILE A 123 13.32 -0.52 -6.84
CA ILE A 123 12.84 -1.87 -7.13
C ILE A 123 13.64 -2.36 -8.33
N THR A 124 14.53 -3.31 -8.10
CA THR A 124 15.32 -3.95 -9.15
C THR A 124 14.78 -5.35 -9.39
N MET A 125 14.50 -5.66 -10.66
CA MET A 125 14.01 -6.96 -11.07
C MET A 125 14.84 -7.46 -12.25
N THR A 126 15.26 -8.73 -12.18
CA THR A 126 15.87 -9.43 -13.31
C THR A 126 14.95 -10.56 -13.75
N ALA A 127 14.61 -10.60 -15.03
CA ALA A 127 13.80 -11.65 -15.64
C ALA A 127 14.56 -12.29 -16.81
N GLN A 128 14.30 -13.57 -17.05
CA GLN A 128 14.86 -14.31 -18.18
C GLN A 128 13.76 -14.59 -19.21
N SER A 129 14.01 -14.28 -20.48
CA SER A 129 13.08 -14.59 -21.57
C SER A 129 13.04 -16.09 -21.85
N THR A 130 11.91 -16.57 -22.37
CA THR A 130 11.81 -17.93 -22.90
C THR A 130 12.26 -17.96 -24.36
N ALA A 131 12.92 -19.05 -24.77
CA ALA A 131 13.29 -19.32 -26.16
C ALA A 131 13.18 -20.83 -26.42
N PRO A 132 12.79 -21.27 -27.64
CA PRO A 132 12.72 -22.70 -27.97
C PRO A 132 14.04 -23.44 -27.74
N ASN A 133 15.17 -22.77 -27.97
CA ASN A 133 16.48 -23.21 -27.51
C ASN A 133 16.86 -22.42 -26.24
N PRO A 134 17.00 -23.08 -25.07
CA PRO A 134 17.35 -22.40 -23.82
C PRO A 134 18.65 -21.61 -23.87
N CYS A 135 19.61 -21.98 -24.73
CA CYS A 135 20.86 -21.24 -24.91
C CYS A 135 20.64 -19.84 -25.52
N ASN A 136 19.48 -19.57 -26.10
CA ASN A 136 19.11 -18.27 -26.66
C ASN A 136 18.32 -17.40 -25.68
N ALA A 137 18.02 -17.90 -24.47
CA ALA A 137 17.37 -17.11 -23.43
C ALA A 137 18.26 -15.92 -23.03
N ARG A 138 17.65 -14.76 -22.81
CA ARG A 138 18.34 -13.52 -22.43
C ARG A 138 17.82 -13.03 -21.09
N SER A 139 18.71 -12.43 -20.31
CA SER A 139 18.37 -11.80 -19.05
C SER A 139 18.21 -10.29 -19.22
N PHE A 140 17.18 -9.74 -18.61
CA PHE A 140 16.86 -8.33 -18.64
C PHE A 140 16.71 -7.84 -17.21
N THR A 141 17.45 -6.79 -16.86
CA THR A 141 17.36 -6.14 -15.55
C THR A 141 16.74 -4.77 -15.71
N VAL A 142 15.72 -4.50 -14.91
CA VAL A 142 15.04 -3.20 -14.85
C VAL A 142 15.09 -2.70 -13.41
N THR A 143 15.48 -1.45 -13.24
CA THR A 143 15.40 -0.74 -11.96
C THR A 143 14.41 0.40 -12.10
N THR A 144 13.46 0.47 -11.17
CA THR A 144 12.49 1.56 -11.07
C THR A 144 12.59 2.22 -9.70
N TYR A 145 12.29 3.50 -9.64
CA TYR A 145 12.32 4.28 -8.41
C TYR A 145 10.94 4.79 -8.08
N VAL A 146 10.50 4.54 -6.86
CA VAL A 146 9.23 5.01 -6.32
C VAL A 146 9.50 5.92 -5.14
N ARG A 147 8.90 7.10 -5.14
CA ARG A 147 8.89 8.02 -3.99
C ARG A 147 7.50 7.95 -3.35
N PRO A 148 7.38 7.67 -2.04
CA PRO A 148 6.10 7.65 -1.34
C PRO A 148 5.39 9.00 -1.50
N ARG A 149 4.14 8.97 -1.98
CA ARG A 149 3.41 10.19 -2.35
C ARG A 149 2.90 10.99 -1.13
N ASN A 150 2.91 10.39 0.06
CA ASN A 150 2.28 10.91 1.28
C ASN A 150 3.21 10.95 2.51
N LEU A 151 4.54 10.97 2.31
CA LEU A 151 5.47 11.22 3.41
C LEU A 151 5.89 12.69 3.34
N PRO A 152 5.54 13.53 4.34
CA PRO A 152 6.08 14.88 4.43
C PRO A 152 7.62 14.87 4.54
#